data_AF-A0A1H7VC14-F1
#
_entry.id   AF-A0A1H7VC14-F1
#
_cell.length_a   1.000
_cell.length_b   1.000
_cell.length_c   1.000
_cell.angle_alpha   90.00
_cell.angle_beta   90.00
_cell.angle_gamma   90.00
#
_symmetry.space_group_name_H-M   'P 1'
#
loop_
_entity.id
_entity.type
_entity.pdbx_description
1 polymer ?
#
loop_
_entity_poly.entity_id
_entity_poly.type
_entity_poly.pdbx_seq_one_letter_code
_entity_poly.pdbx_strand_id
1 'polypeptide(L)'
;MQDNSRELFALEKKFWQSMVDTETDTAIELLCEPAFMVSSHGSMKFDHAGYRKMAEQGAMTIESFELSDMEATFPSDSTAVLSYKVHQILSPRGKSDRVEQHMADTSTVGP
;
A
#
# COMPACT_ATOMS: atom_id res chain seq x y z
N MET A 1 -11.93 21.37 9.91
CA MET A 1 -11.20 20.35 9.14
C MET A 1 -11.76 20.33 7.73
N GLN A 2 -10.95 20.58 6.70
CA GLN A 2 -11.35 20.26 5.34
C GLN A 2 -11.29 18.74 5.18
N ASP A 3 -12.33 18.18 4.57
CA ASP A 3 -12.36 16.76 4.22
C ASP A 3 -11.39 16.51 3.06
N ASN A 4 -10.13 16.30 3.40
CA ASN A 4 -9.05 15.99 2.44
C ASN A 4 -8.99 14.51 2.07
N SER A 5 -10.03 13.73 2.40
CA SER A 5 -10.11 12.29 2.12
C SER A 5 -9.84 11.97 0.65
N ARG A 6 -10.33 12.79 -0.28
CA ARG A 6 -10.09 12.61 -1.72
C ARG A 6 -8.61 12.66 -2.11
N GLU A 7 -7.83 13.55 -1.50
CA GLU A 7 -6.39 13.65 -1.77
C GLU A 7 -5.65 12.47 -1.16
N LEU A 8 -6.00 12.08 0.07
CA LEU A 8 -5.46 10.90 0.73
C LEU A 8 -5.75 9.61 -0.05
N PHE A 9 -6.97 9.46 -0.58
CA PHE A 9 -7.32 8.32 -1.43
C PHE A 9 -6.55 8.33 -2.76
N ALA A 10 -6.23 9.51 -3.29
CA ALA A 10 -5.39 9.63 -4.48
C ALA A 10 -3.94 9.23 -4.19
N LEU A 11 -3.39 9.61 -3.04
CA LEU A 11 -2.07 9.17 -2.58
C LEU A 11 -2.02 7.66 -2.35
N GLU A 12 -3.04 7.10 -1.70
CA GLU A 12 -3.16 5.65 -1.49
C GLU A 12 -3.20 4.92 -2.84
N LYS A 13 -4.03 5.37 -3.78
CA LYS A 13 -4.07 4.81 -5.13
C LYS A 13 -2.72 4.94 -5.84
N LYS A 14 -2.01 6.06 -5.67
CA LYS A 14 -0.66 6.27 -6.24
C LYS A 14 0.34 5.27 -5.65
N PHE A 15 0.27 5.00 -4.35
CA PHE A 15 1.10 3.98 -3.70
C PHE A 15 0.82 2.59 -4.28
N TRP A 16 -0.44 2.17 -4.37
CA TRP A 16 -0.80 0.89 -4.99
C TRP A 16 -0.38 0.78 -6.46
N GLN A 17 -0.55 1.86 -7.22
CA GLN A 17 -0.12 1.92 -8.62
C GLN A 17 1.39 1.80 -8.76
N SER A 18 2.16 2.42 -7.86
CA SER A 18 3.63 2.29 -7.88
C SER A 18 4.11 0.85 -7.66
N MET A 19 3.36 0.04 -6.92
CA MET A 19 3.66 -1.39 -6.76
C MET A 19 3.40 -2.20 -8.03
N VAL A 20 2.33 -1.87 -8.77
CA VAL A 20 2.02 -2.49 -10.08
C VAL A 20 3.06 -2.10 -11.13
N ASP A 21 3.38 -0.81 -11.20
CA ASP A 21 4.31 -0.26 -12.20
C ASP A 21 5.77 -0.50 -11.84
N THR A 22 6.05 -1.13 -10.69
CA THR A 22 7.40 -1.37 -10.15
C THR A 22 8.19 -0.06 -9.94
N GLU A 23 7.49 1.05 -9.72
CA GLU A 23 8.03 2.38 -9.45
C GLU A 23 8.48 2.49 -7.99
N THR A 24 9.56 1.79 -7.66
CA THR A 24 10.02 1.61 -6.27
C THR A 24 10.34 2.94 -5.59
N ASP A 25 10.92 3.91 -6.30
CA ASP A 25 11.26 5.22 -5.74
C ASP A 25 9.99 6.02 -5.39
N THR A 26 8.98 5.97 -6.26
CA THR A 26 7.66 6.60 -6.02
C THR A 26 6.99 6.01 -4.78
N ALA A 27 7.05 4.68 -4.59
CA ALA A 27 6.50 4.03 -3.41
C ALA A 27 7.21 4.48 -2.12
N ILE A 28 8.54 4.57 -2.16
CA ILE A 28 9.39 5.00 -1.04
C ILE A 28 9.07 6.43 -0.62
N GLU A 29 8.89 7.35 -1.57
CA GLU A 29 8.52 8.75 -1.27
C GLU A 29 7.15 8.89 -0.57
N LEU A 30 6.27 7.89 -0.73
CA LEU A 30 4.94 7.87 -0.11
C LEU A 30 4.93 7.18 1.26
N LEU A 31 6.03 6.52 1.64
CA LEU A 31 6.15 5.77 2.89
C LEU A 31 6.91 6.58 3.94
N CYS A 32 6.36 6.61 5.15
CA CYS A 32 7.10 7.08 6.32
C CYS A 32 8.23 6.10 6.67
N GLU A 33 9.23 6.58 7.42
CA GLU A 33 10.29 5.74 7.95
C GLU A 33 10.32 5.79 9.48
N PRO A 34 10.18 4.64 10.18
CA PRO A 34 9.90 3.31 9.65
C PRO A 34 8.41 3.10 9.33
N ALA A 35 8.13 2.28 8.32
CA ALA A 35 6.79 1.84 7.97
C ALA A 35 6.47 0.45 8.55
N PHE A 36 5.16 0.15 8.64
CA PHE A 36 4.64 -1.12 9.12
C PHE A 36 3.63 -1.69 8.13
N MET A 37 3.64 -3.01 7.98
CA MET A 37 2.67 -3.76 7.18
C MET A 37 2.18 -4.95 7.99
N VAL A 38 0.90 -5.27 7.87
CA VAL A 38 0.30 -6.49 8.44
C VAL A 38 -0.20 -7.35 7.29
N SER A 39 0.13 -8.64 7.33
CA SER A 39 -0.32 -9.61 6.33
C SER A 39 -0.74 -10.92 7.01
N SER A 40 -1.18 -11.89 6.20
CA SER A 40 -1.42 -13.27 6.67
C SER A 40 -0.19 -13.94 7.29
N HIS A 41 1.02 -13.43 7.02
CA HIS A 41 2.28 -13.93 7.59
C HIS A 41 2.71 -13.20 8.87
N GLY A 42 1.86 -12.30 9.40
CA GLY A 42 2.15 -11.49 10.59
C GLY A 42 2.47 -10.03 10.25
N SER A 43 3.03 -9.31 11.22
CA SER A 43 3.42 -7.91 11.06
C SER A 43 4.90 -7.78 10.70
N MET A 44 5.21 -6.75 9.91
CA MET A 44 6.56 -6.41 9.48
C MET A 44 6.81 -4.93 9.71
N LYS A 45 8.01 -4.59 10.17
CA LYS A 45 8.54 -3.23 10.23
C LYS A 45 9.69 -3.13 9.23
N PHE A 46 9.73 -2.07 8.43
CA PHE A 46 10.78 -1.85 7.44
C PHE A 46 11.09 -0.36 7.27
N ASP A 47 12.33 -0.07 6.87
CA ASP A 47 12.80 1.23 6.41
C ASP A 47 12.74 1.30 4.87
N HIS A 48 13.15 2.42 4.27
CA HIS A 48 13.18 2.56 2.81
C HIS A 48 14.07 1.53 2.12
N ALA A 49 15.20 1.15 2.72
CA ALA A 49 16.09 0.11 2.20
C ALA A 49 15.43 -1.28 2.25
N GLY A 50 14.72 -1.57 3.34
CA GLY A 50 13.92 -2.78 3.52
C GLY A 50 12.79 -2.86 2.51
N TYR A 51 12.05 -1.76 2.30
CA TYR A 51 11.02 -1.70 1.26
C TYR A 51 11.60 -1.94 -0.13
N ARG A 52 12.70 -1.28 -0.49
CA ARG A 52 13.39 -1.48 -1.78
C ARG A 52 13.72 -2.95 -2.02
N LYS A 53 14.29 -3.61 -1.00
CA LYS A 53 14.59 -5.04 -1.08
C LYS A 53 13.32 -5.88 -1.32
N MET A 54 12.21 -5.57 -0.67
CA MET A 54 10.93 -6.26 -0.90
C MET A 54 10.40 -6.02 -2.31
N ALA A 55 10.43 -4.79 -2.80
CA ALA A 55 9.95 -4.43 -4.13
C ALA A 55 10.78 -5.09 -5.25
N GLU A 56 12.10 -5.17 -5.09
CA GLU A 56 13.02 -5.69 -6.10
C GLU A 56 13.19 -7.22 -6.04
N GLN A 57 13.20 -7.80 -4.84
CA GLN A 57 13.55 -9.21 -4.60
C GLN A 57 12.37 -10.05 -4.09
N GLY A 58 11.22 -9.43 -3.83
CA GLY A 58 10.01 -10.11 -3.36
C GLY A 58 9.57 -11.21 -4.33
N ALA A 59 9.15 -12.34 -3.76
CA ALA A 59 8.74 -13.51 -4.54
C ALA A 59 7.45 -13.30 -5.33
N MET A 60 6.62 -12.34 -4.92
CA MET A 60 5.35 -11.99 -5.56
C MET A 60 5.41 -10.57 -6.11
N THR A 61 4.72 -10.35 -7.23
CA THR A 61 4.45 -9.02 -7.82
C THR A 61 2.94 -8.78 -7.83
N ILE A 62 2.53 -7.52 -7.67
CA ILE A 62 1.13 -7.11 -7.83
C ILE A 62 0.93 -6.78 -9.30
N GLU A 63 0.00 -7.48 -9.96
CA GLU A 63 -0.30 -7.29 -11.39
C GLU A 63 -1.42 -6.25 -11.59
N SER A 64 -2.37 -6.21 -10.66
CA SER A 64 -3.49 -5.28 -10.69
C SER A 64 -4.13 -5.19 -9.32
N PHE A 65 -4.76 -4.05 -9.04
CA PHE A 65 -5.55 -3.83 -7.82
C PHE A 65 -6.81 -3.03 -8.12
N GLU A 66 -7.80 -3.18 -7.25
CA GLU A 66 -8.99 -2.35 -7.17
C GLU A 66 -9.25 -2.02 -5.70
N LEU A 67 -9.27 -0.73 -5.39
CA LEU A 67 -9.62 -0.22 -4.05
C LEU A 67 -11.12 0.05 -4.01
N SER A 68 -11.77 -0.36 -2.92
CA SER A 68 -13.20 -0.14 -2.68
C SER A 68 -13.45 0.14 -1.20
N ASP A 69 -14.66 0.61 -0.88
CA ASP A 69 -15.08 0.91 0.51
C ASP A 69 -14.07 1.77 1.27
N MET A 70 -13.51 2.79 0.61
CA MET A 70 -12.51 3.67 1.22
C MET A 70 -13.17 4.62 2.22
N GLU A 71 -12.67 4.60 3.45
CA GLU A 71 -13.07 5.50 4.53
C GLU A 71 -11.83 6.17 5.12
N ALA A 72 -11.99 7.40 5.61
CA ALA A 72 -10.95 8.14 6.29
C ALA A 72 -11.47 8.62 7.65
N THR A 73 -10.67 8.47 8.69
CA THR A 73 -10.84 9.14 9.98
C THR A 73 -9.61 9.98 10.28
N PHE A 74 -9.79 11.06 11.04
CA PHE A 74 -8.74 12.04 11.31
C PHE A 74 -8.56 12.15 12.83
N PRO A 75 -7.68 11.33 13.45
CA PRO A 75 -7.43 11.40 14.88
C PRO A 75 -6.83 12.73 15.34
N SER A 76 -6.18 13.48 14.44
CA SER A 76 -5.62 14.80 14.68
C SER A 76 -5.64 15.64 13.39
N ASP A 77 -5.29 16.93 13.48
CA ASP A 77 -5.23 17.83 12.31
C ASP A 77 -4.14 17.44 11.30
N SER A 78 -3.18 16.60 11.71
CA SER A 78 -2.03 16.20 10.89
C SER A 78 -1.97 14.69 10.67
N THR A 79 -3.01 13.94 10.99
CA THR A 79 -2.99 12.48 10.85
C THR A 79 -4.33 11.97 10.39
N ALA A 80 -4.29 11.09 9.39
CA ALA A 80 -5.44 10.35 8.91
C ALA A 80 -5.17 8.85 9.02
N VAL A 81 -6.22 8.09 9.29
CA VAL A 81 -6.25 6.64 9.13
C VAL A 81 -7.23 6.33 8.02
N LEU A 82 -6.74 5.62 7.01
CA LEU A 82 -7.53 5.11 5.90
C LEU A 82 -7.86 3.65 6.18
N SER A 83 -9.08 3.24 5.90
CA SER A 83 -9.45 1.83 5.79
C SER A 83 -10.11 1.59 4.44
N TYR A 84 -9.80 0.47 3.82
CA TYR A 84 -10.34 0.13 2.51
C TYR A 84 -10.30 -1.37 2.27
N LYS A 85 -11.06 -1.82 1.27
CA LYS A 85 -10.93 -3.17 0.71
C LYS A 85 -10.06 -3.13 -0.53
N VAL A 86 -9.23 -4.14 -0.68
CA VAL A 86 -8.40 -4.37 -1.87
C VAL A 86 -8.79 -5.70 -2.49
N HIS A 87 -9.15 -5.64 -3.76
CA HIS A 87 -9.10 -6.79 -4.63
C HIS A 87 -7.79 -6.70 -5.43
N GLN A 88 -6.88 -7.65 -5.25
CA GLN A 88 -5.60 -7.67 -5.94
C GLN A 88 -5.34 -8.99 -6.65
N ILE A 89 -4.58 -8.89 -7.74
CA ILE A 89 -4.05 -10.05 -8.44
C ILE A 89 -2.54 -10.05 -8.30
N LEU A 90 -2.01 -11.15 -7.79
CA LEU A 90 -0.58 -11.37 -7.58
C LEU A 90 -0.08 -12.44 -8.55
N SER A 91 1.20 -12.36 -8.93
CA SER A 91 1.90 -13.44 -9.61
C SER A 91 3.24 -13.73 -8.93
N PRO A 92 3.73 -14.99 -8.95
CA PRO A 92 5.11 -15.24 -8.61
C PRO A 92 6.00 -14.54 -9.64
N ARG A 93 7.04 -13.85 -9.17
CA ARG A 93 7.92 -13.06 -10.03
C ARG A 93 8.48 -13.92 -11.18
N GLY A 94 8.26 -13.48 -12.41
CA GLY A 94 8.70 -14.17 -13.62
C GLY A 94 7.85 -15.38 -14.03
N LYS A 95 6.66 -15.56 -13.44
CA LYS A 95 5.69 -16.61 -13.79
C LYS A 95 4.33 -15.99 -14.12
N SER A 96 3.51 -16.74 -14.85
CA SER A 96 2.16 -16.32 -15.25
C SER A 96 1.05 -16.83 -14.33
N ASP A 97 1.39 -17.56 -13.26
CA ASP A 97 0.41 -18.04 -12.29
C ASP A 97 -0.24 -16.84 -11.59
N ARG A 98 -1.57 -16.83 -11.48
CA ARG A 98 -2.32 -15.73 -10.87
C ARG A 98 -2.94 -16.19 -9.56
N VAL A 99 -2.72 -15.41 -8.51
CA VAL A 99 -3.36 -15.57 -7.21
C VAL A 99 -4.24 -14.35 -6.98
N GLU A 100 -5.54 -14.58 -6.83
CA GLU A 100 -6.51 -13.53 -6.51
C GLU A 100 -6.71 -13.44 -5.00
N GLN A 101 -6.74 -12.21 -4.48
CA GLN A 101 -6.97 -11.95 -3.06
C GLN A 101 -7.95 -10.80 -2.84
N HIS A 102 -8.81 -10.99 -1.85
CA HIS A 102 -9.72 -9.98 -1.32
C HIS A 102 -9.36 -9.74 0.14
N MET A 103 -8.97 -8.51 0.47
CA MET A 103 -8.48 -8.16 1.82
C MET A 103 -9.02 -6.80 2.27
N ALA A 104 -9.06 -6.62 3.58
CA ALA A 104 -9.20 -5.31 4.19
C ALA A 104 -7.81 -4.82 4.63
N ASP A 105 -7.51 -3.55 4.38
CA ASP A 105 -6.24 -2.93 4.71
C ASP A 105 -6.45 -1.56 5.37
N THR A 106 -5.42 -1.09 6.07
CA THR A 106 -5.40 0.21 6.71
C THR A 106 -4.05 0.91 6.54
N SER A 107 -4.09 2.18 6.18
CA SER A 107 -2.92 3.04 6.06
C SER A 107 -2.99 4.18 7.08
N THR A 108 -1.87 4.53 7.69
CA THR A 108 -1.77 5.75 8.52
C THR A 108 -0.97 6.78 7.75
N VAL A 109 -1.58 7.94 7.51
CA VAL A 109 -0.97 9.05 6.74
C VAL A 109 -0.76 10.23 7.68
N GLY A 110 0.46 10.77 7.71
CA GLY A 110 0.85 11.93 8.50
C GLY A 110 2.02 12.67 7.83
N PRO A 111 2.44 13.82 8.37
CA PRO A 111 3.63 14.55 7.91
C PRO A 111 4.93 13.76 8.07
#